data_AF-A0A1G6WMM5-F1
#
_entry.id   AF-A0A1G6WMM5-F1
#
_cell.length_a   1.000
_cell.length_b   1.000
_cell.length_c   1.000
_cell.angle_alpha   90.00
_cell.angle_beta   90.00
_cell.angle_gamma   90.00
#
_symmetry.space_group_name_H-M   'P 1'
#
loop_
_entity.id
_entity.type
_entity.pdbx_description
1 polymer ?
#
loop_
_entity_poly.entity_id
_entity_poly.type
_entity_poly.pdbx_seq_one_letter_code
_entity_poly.pdbx_strand_id
1 'polypeptide(L)'
;MTSEGSIRPLLWNGIVIGLVLVSYVINIGFSRSWKKWPAAVSAVILMGFALMGYMQAGHIETPLLAQAVHVGELYIFSHLGLAFVVAALIRTPGCEMRAFHHLFSLVTGTPIKEHHCPIGPLGPIDRWEVRQTWYRLNRK
;
A
#
# COMPACT_ATOMS: atom_id res chain seq x y z
N MET A 1 -6.28 6.11 -21.59
CA MET A 1 -7.24 5.23 -22.31
C MET A 1 -6.53 4.56 -23.48
N THR A 2 -7.14 3.53 -24.06
CA THR A 2 -6.75 2.97 -25.37
C THR A 2 -7.31 3.86 -26.49
N SER A 3 -6.89 3.63 -27.73
CA SER A 3 -7.46 4.30 -28.92
C SER A 3 -8.96 4.03 -29.09
N GLU A 4 -9.47 2.95 -28.48
CA GLU A 4 -10.87 2.55 -28.52
C GLU A 4 -11.71 3.19 -27.40
N GLY A 5 -11.13 4.10 -26.61
CA GLY A 5 -11.83 4.74 -25.49
C GLY A 5 -12.01 3.84 -24.27
N SER A 6 -11.26 2.74 -24.18
CA SER A 6 -11.30 1.83 -23.03
C SER A 6 -10.20 2.16 -22.00
N ILE A 7 -10.44 1.82 -20.73
CA ILE A 7 -9.40 1.84 -19.71
C ILE A 7 -8.35 0.77 -20.04
N ARG A 8 -7.06 1.12 -19.95
CA ARG A 8 -5.99 0.17 -20.28
C ARG A 8 -6.09 -1.06 -19.38
N PRO A 9 -6.05 -2.30 -19.93
CA PRO A 9 -6.19 -3.53 -19.14
C PRO A 9 -5.22 -3.63 -17.96
N LEU A 10 -4.01 -3.06 -18.10
CA LEU A 10 -3.03 -2.98 -17.02
C LEU A 10 -3.55 -2.22 -15.80
N LEU A 11 -4.19 -1.06 -16.00
CA LEU A 11 -4.80 -0.26 -14.93
C LEU A 11 -6.05 -0.94 -14.37
N TRP A 12 -6.73 -1.76 -15.18
CA TRP A 12 -7.95 -2.43 -14.76
C TRP A 12 -7.66 -3.64 -13.88
N ASN A 13 -6.63 -4.41 -14.22
CA ASN A 13 -6.15 -5.52 -13.39
C ASN A 13 -5.49 -5.03 -12.10
N GLY A 14 -4.81 -3.87 -12.15
CA GLY A 14 -4.15 -3.30 -10.98
C GLY A 14 -5.12 -2.82 -9.90
N ILE A 15 -6.38 -2.53 -10.24
CA ILE A 15 -7.38 -2.01 -9.28
C ILE A 15 -7.68 -2.98 -8.13
N VAL A 16 -7.74 -4.29 -8.42
CA VAL A 16 -8.03 -5.32 -7.41
C VAL A 16 -6.87 -5.42 -6.43
N ILE A 17 -5.65 -5.44 -6.99
CA ILE A 17 -4.42 -5.47 -6.21
C ILE A 17 -4.30 -4.18 -5.39
N GLY A 18 -4.59 -3.02 -5.98
CA GLY A 18 -4.60 -1.71 -5.34
C GLY A 18 -5.60 -1.65 -4.18
N LEU A 19 -6.83 -2.11 -4.36
CA LEU A 19 -7.85 -2.13 -3.29
C LEU A 19 -7.46 -3.04 -2.12
N VAL A 20 -6.77 -4.16 -2.39
CA VAL A 20 -6.24 -5.00 -1.31
C VAL A 20 -5.09 -4.27 -0.60
N LEU A 21 -4.15 -3.70 -1.36
CA LEU A 21 -2.94 -3.04 -0.83
C LEU A 21 -3.22 -1.71 -0.12
N VAL A 22 -4.27 -0.98 -0.49
CA VAL A 22 -4.54 0.36 0.08
C VAL A 22 -4.78 0.33 1.58
N SER A 23 -5.43 -0.74 2.07
CA SER A 23 -5.60 -0.94 3.51
C SER A 23 -4.26 -1.09 4.22
N TYR A 24 -3.28 -1.75 3.60
CA TYR A 24 -1.94 -1.88 4.17
C TYR A 24 -1.18 -0.57 4.13
N VAL A 25 -1.16 0.11 2.98
CA VAL A 25 -0.48 1.39 2.83
C VAL A 25 -1.00 2.42 3.84
N ILE A 26 -2.32 2.55 3.97
CA ILE A 26 -2.92 3.51 4.90
C ILE A 26 -2.74 3.09 6.36
N ASN A 27 -3.04 1.83 6.70
CA ASN A 27 -2.93 1.38 8.09
C ASN A 27 -1.49 1.42 8.60
N ILE A 28 -0.53 1.01 7.76
CA ILE A 28 0.89 1.04 8.11
C ILE A 28 1.38 2.48 8.12
N GLY A 29 1.04 3.30 7.12
CA GLY A 29 1.42 4.72 7.06
C GLY A 29 1.01 5.49 8.31
N PHE A 30 -0.23 5.31 8.78
CA PHE A 30 -0.75 6.01 9.97
C PHE A 30 -0.54 5.27 11.30
N SER A 31 0.18 4.14 11.31
CA SER A 31 0.36 3.30 12.51
C SER A 31 -0.98 2.93 13.18
N ARG A 32 -2.04 2.74 12.38
CA ARG A 32 -3.41 2.57 12.88
C ARG A 32 -4.11 1.41 12.21
N SER A 33 -4.68 0.52 13.02
CA SER A 33 -5.33 -0.70 12.52
C SER A 33 -6.80 -0.46 12.12
N TRP A 34 -7.04 0.35 11.08
CA TRP A 34 -8.39 0.55 10.55
C TRP A 34 -8.95 -0.68 9.80
N LYS A 35 -8.31 -1.85 9.92
CA LYS A 35 -8.73 -3.11 9.30
C LYS A 35 -8.92 -2.91 7.80
N LYS A 36 -10.10 -3.24 7.25
CA LYS A 36 -10.45 -3.14 5.83
C LYS A 36 -11.18 -1.85 5.47
N TRP A 37 -11.34 -0.91 6.42
CA TRP A 37 -12.02 0.36 6.16
C TRP A 37 -11.38 1.19 5.06
N PRO A 38 -10.04 1.31 4.96
CA PRO A 38 -9.46 2.11 3.88
C PRO A 38 -9.80 1.54 2.50
N ALA A 39 -9.82 0.21 2.34
CA ALA A 39 -10.28 -0.41 1.08
C ALA A 39 -11.75 -0.12 0.78
N ALA A 40 -12.63 -0.19 1.79
CA ALA A 40 -14.04 0.13 1.61
C ALA A 40 -14.25 1.59 1.22
N VAL A 41 -13.56 2.53 1.87
CA VAL A 41 -13.62 3.96 1.55
C VAL A 41 -13.09 4.21 0.13
N SER A 42 -11.95 3.62 -0.24
CA SER A 42 -11.42 3.73 -1.61
C SER A 42 -12.38 3.17 -2.66
N ALA A 43 -13.04 2.04 -2.38
CA ALA A 43 -14.04 1.47 -3.28
C ALA A 43 -15.26 2.40 -3.46
N VAL A 44 -15.75 3.01 -2.37
CA VAL A 44 -16.84 3.99 -2.42
C VAL A 44 -16.43 5.24 -3.21
N ILE A 45 -15.21 5.75 -3.02
CA ILE A 45 -14.68 6.89 -3.77
C ILE A 45 -14.60 6.57 -5.27
N LEU A 46 -14.04 5.41 -5.63
CA LEU A 46 -13.97 4.96 -7.03
C LEU A 46 -15.35 4.79 -7.66
N MET A 47 -16.32 4.26 -6.89
CA MET A 47 -17.71 4.15 -7.31
C MET A 47 -18.34 5.55 -7.54
N GLY A 48 -18.01 6.53 -6.71
CA GLY A 48 -18.40 7.92 -6.90
C GLY A 48 -17.87 8.52 -8.20
N PHE A 49 -16.59 8.30 -8.52
CA PHE A 49 -16.00 8.72 -9.80
C PHE A 49 -16.63 8.00 -10.99
N ALA A 50 -16.91 6.70 -10.88
CA ALA A 50 -17.58 5.94 -11.92
C ALA A 50 -19.00 6.47 -12.18
N LEU A 51 -19.77 6.74 -11.12
CA LEU A 51 -21.13 7.28 -11.22
C LEU A 51 -21.12 8.69 -11.83
N MET A 52 -20.22 9.57 -11.38
CA MET A 52 -20.08 10.91 -11.92
C MET A 52 -19.70 10.89 -13.41
N GLY A 53 -18.76 10.01 -13.79
CA GLY A 53 -18.40 9.79 -15.18
C GLY A 53 -19.58 9.26 -16.01
N TYR A 54 -20.32 8.30 -15.47
CA TYR A 54 -21.50 7.73 -16.13
C TYR A 54 -22.59 8.78 -16.37
N MET A 55 -22.87 9.64 -15.38
CA MET A 55 -23.86 10.71 -15.52
C MET A 55 -23.49 11.74 -16.60
N GLN A 56 -22.19 11.94 -16.87
CA GLN A 56 -21.72 12.90 -17.87
C GLN A 56 -21.58 12.31 -19.28
N ALA A 57 -21.11 11.07 -19.38
CA ALA A 57 -20.70 10.45 -20.64
C ALA A 57 -21.61 9.30 -21.10
N GLY A 58 -22.49 8.79 -20.24
CA GLY A 58 -23.40 7.67 -20.52
C GLY A 58 -22.74 6.28 -20.52
N HIS A 59 -21.44 6.18 -20.21
CA HIS A 59 -20.69 4.94 -20.11
C HIS A 59 -19.76 4.96 -18.88
N ILE A 60 -19.43 3.78 -18.36
CA ILE A 60 -18.68 3.63 -17.10
C ILE A 60 -17.19 3.96 -17.30
N GLU A 61 -16.63 3.58 -18.46
CA GLU A 61 -15.21 3.78 -18.77
C GLU A 61 -14.92 5.22 -19.17
N THR A 62 -14.77 6.09 -18.18
CA THR A 62 -14.49 7.50 -18.40
C THR A 62 -13.03 7.85 -18.16
N PRO A 63 -12.51 8.92 -18.80
CA PRO A 63 -11.17 9.41 -18.50
C PRO A 63 -11.00 9.80 -17.03
N LEU A 64 -12.08 10.28 -16.39
CA LEU A 64 -12.11 10.62 -14.97
C LEU A 64 -11.85 9.38 -14.09
N LEU A 65 -12.58 8.29 -14.32
CA LEU A 65 -12.36 7.04 -13.60
C LEU A 65 -10.95 6.50 -13.86
N ALA A 66 -10.49 6.53 -15.12
CA ALA A 66 -9.15 6.06 -15.49
C ALA A 66 -8.04 6.84 -14.77
N GLN A 67 -8.19 8.17 -14.65
CA GLN A 67 -7.24 9.02 -13.92
C GLN A 67 -7.27 8.74 -12.41
N ALA A 68 -8.46 8.59 -11.82
CA ALA A 68 -8.59 8.28 -10.40
C ALA A 68 -7.91 6.96 -10.04
N VAL A 69 -8.12 5.92 -10.86
CA VAL A 69 -7.46 4.61 -10.70
C VAL A 69 -5.96 4.74 -10.85
N HIS A 70 -5.49 5.43 -11.90
CA HIS A 70 -4.07 5.60 -12.15
C HIS A 70 -3.35 6.33 -11.00
N VAL A 71 -3.94 7.41 -10.48
CA VAL A 71 -3.40 8.15 -9.33
C VAL A 71 -3.37 7.27 -8.08
N GLY A 72 -4.43 6.49 -7.84
CA GLY A 72 -4.48 5.56 -6.70
C GLY A 72 -3.41 4.48 -6.78
N GLU A 73 -3.24 3.85 -7.94
CA GLU A 73 -2.19 2.87 -8.18
C GLU A 73 -0.80 3.47 -8.04
N LEU A 74 -0.55 4.64 -8.64
CA LEU A 74 0.72 5.34 -8.55
C LEU A 74 1.06 5.63 -7.08
N TYR A 75 0.11 6.15 -6.30
CA TYR A 75 0.31 6.37 -4.88
C TYR A 75 0.68 5.08 -4.13
N ILE A 76 -0.08 4.00 -4.32
CA ILE A 76 0.15 2.72 -3.63
C ILE A 76 1.52 2.13 -3.99
N PHE A 77 1.83 2.03 -5.28
CA PHE A 77 3.06 1.41 -5.76
C PHE A 77 4.28 2.29 -5.47
N SER A 78 4.19 3.61 -5.61
CA SER A 78 5.29 4.51 -5.22
C SER A 78 5.54 4.49 -3.72
N HIS A 79 4.49 4.46 -2.88
CA HIS A 79 4.68 4.36 -1.44
C HIS A 79 5.31 3.03 -1.04
N LEU A 80 4.86 1.92 -1.63
CA LEU A 80 5.44 0.60 -1.37
C LEU A 80 6.89 0.50 -1.86
N GLY A 81 7.17 0.97 -3.08
CA GLY A 81 8.52 0.98 -3.63
C GLY A 81 9.49 1.84 -2.81
N LEU A 82 9.05 3.02 -2.36
CA LEU A 82 9.87 3.87 -1.49
C LEU A 82 10.09 3.20 -0.13
N ALA A 83 9.09 2.52 0.43
CA ALA A 83 9.26 1.76 1.67
C ALA A 83 10.39 0.72 1.52
N PHE A 84 10.38 -0.09 0.46
CA PHE A 84 11.44 -1.07 0.19
C PHE A 84 12.83 -0.44 0.05
N VAL A 85 12.94 0.68 -0.66
CA VAL A 85 14.22 1.41 -0.81
C VAL A 85 14.74 1.88 0.54
N VAL A 86 13.89 2.51 1.35
CA VAL A 86 14.26 2.96 2.70
C VAL A 86 14.66 1.75 3.54
N ALA A 87 13.93 0.64 3.41
CA ALA A 87 14.18 -0.55 4.19
C ALA A 87 15.55 -1.16 3.93
N ALA A 88 15.94 -1.22 2.65
CA ALA A 88 17.25 -1.67 2.22
C ALA A 88 18.38 -0.76 2.75
N LEU A 89 18.16 0.56 2.78
CA LEU A 89 19.14 1.52 3.28
C LEU A 89 19.36 1.41 4.79
N ILE A 90 18.29 1.25 5.56
CA ILE A 90 18.37 1.18 7.03
C ILE A 90 18.55 -0.24 7.57
N ARG A 91 18.61 -1.24 6.68
CA ARG A 91 18.68 -2.67 7.01
C ARG A 91 17.60 -3.06 8.01
N THR A 92 16.37 -2.57 7.83
CA THR A 92 15.24 -2.93 8.68
C THR A 92 15.01 -4.42 8.57
N PRO A 93 15.07 -5.16 9.68
CA PRO A 93 14.66 -6.54 9.63
C PRO A 93 13.12 -6.67 9.69
N GLY A 94 12.58 -7.64 8.96
CA GLY A 94 11.17 -8.01 8.96
C GLY A 94 10.35 -7.41 7.81
N CYS A 95 9.15 -6.93 8.14
CA CYS A 95 8.23 -6.38 7.14
C CYS A 95 8.73 -5.04 6.57
N GLU A 96 9.31 -5.04 5.36
CA GLU A 96 9.90 -3.85 4.70
C GLU A 96 8.93 -2.67 4.53
N MET A 97 7.63 -2.95 4.57
CA MET A 97 6.57 -1.95 4.54
C MET A 97 6.58 -1.05 5.80
N ARG A 98 7.34 -1.41 6.86
CA ARG A 98 7.51 -0.66 8.11
C ARG A 98 8.69 0.31 8.10
N ALA A 99 9.49 0.36 7.02
CA ALA A 99 10.74 1.11 6.98
C ALA A 99 10.62 2.57 7.47
N PHE A 100 9.53 3.27 7.14
CA PHE A 100 9.31 4.65 7.57
C PHE A 100 9.15 4.80 9.09
N HIS A 101 8.40 3.89 9.72
CA HIS A 101 8.18 3.93 11.16
C HIS A 101 9.45 3.54 11.91
N HIS A 102 10.17 2.54 11.42
CA HIS A 102 11.48 2.19 11.99
C HIS A 102 12.48 3.34 11.87
N LEU A 103 12.53 4.00 10.70
CA LEU A 103 13.33 5.21 10.51
C LEU A 103 12.93 6.30 11.51
N PHE A 104 11.64 6.54 11.71
CA PHE A 104 11.15 7.52 12.68
C PHE A 104 11.59 7.16 14.11
N SER A 105 11.54 5.88 14.48
CA SER A 105 12.01 5.39 15.78
C SER A 105 13.51 5.62 15.99
N LEU A 106 14.32 5.35 14.96
CA LEU A 106 15.76 5.62 14.99
C LEU A 106 16.07 7.11 15.12
N VAL A 107 15.30 7.98 14.43
CA VAL A 107 15.49 9.43 14.45
C VAL A 107 15.04 10.05 15.77
N THR A 108 13.95 9.57 16.36
CA THR A 108 13.35 10.16 17.57
C THR A 108 13.75 9.48 18.88
N GLY A 109 14.38 8.30 18.80
CA GLY A 109 14.69 7.47 19.97
C GLY A 109 13.45 6.91 20.68
N THR A 110 12.26 7.01 20.08
CA THR A 110 11.01 6.54 20.68
C THR A 110 10.68 5.13 20.19
N PRO A 111 10.47 4.15 21.11
CA PRO A 111 10.09 2.80 20.71
C PRO A 111 8.66 2.80 20.18
N ILE A 112 8.50 2.34 18.95
CA ILE A 112 7.19 2.23 18.28
C ILE A 112 6.66 0.80 18.33
N LYS A 113 5.34 0.67 18.36
CA LYS A 113 4.67 -0.64 18.39
C LYS A 113 4.98 -1.42 17.12
N GLU A 114 5.43 -2.65 17.29
CA GLU A 114 5.81 -3.53 16.18
C GLU A 114 4.57 -4.05 15.46
N HIS A 115 4.56 -3.98 14.13
CA HIS A 115 3.48 -4.50 13.29
C HIS A 115 4.05 -5.60 12.42
N HIS A 116 3.59 -6.84 12.64
CA HIS A 116 3.93 -7.97 11.79
C HIS A 116 3.30 -7.82 10.41
N CYS A 117 4.02 -8.29 9.39
CA CYS A 117 3.52 -8.37 8.02
C CYS A 117 2.23 -9.22 7.99
N PRO A 118 1.04 -8.65 7.71
CA PRO A 118 -0.19 -9.37 7.99
C PRO A 118 -0.53 -10.43 6.93
N ILE A 119 0.00 -10.32 5.71
CA ILE A 119 -0.30 -11.23 4.58
C ILE A 119 0.94 -11.44 3.70
N GLY A 120 1.08 -12.68 3.21
CA GLY A 120 2.01 -13.05 2.14
C GLY A 120 3.08 -14.07 2.56
N PRO A 121 3.92 -14.52 1.62
CA PRO A 121 5.06 -15.41 1.90
C PRO A 121 6.09 -14.77 2.85
N LEU A 122 5.97 -13.46 3.08
CA LEU A 122 6.82 -12.70 3.98
C LEU A 122 6.53 -12.97 5.46
N GLY A 123 5.33 -13.39 5.84
CA GLY A 123 5.02 -13.71 7.25
C GLY A 123 5.87 -14.86 7.83
N PRO A 124 6.02 -15.99 7.11
CA PRO A 124 6.99 -17.04 7.46
C PRO A 124 8.45 -16.56 7.51
N ILE A 125 8.85 -15.65 6.62
CA ILE A 125 10.21 -15.09 6.58
C ILE A 125 10.44 -14.18 7.78
N ASP A 126 9.50 -13.29 8.12
CA ASP A 126 9.53 -12.43 9.31
C ASP A 126 9.71 -13.28 10.59
N ARG A 127 8.97 -14.39 10.71
CA ARG A 127 9.13 -15.34 11.84
C ARG A 127 10.46 -16.08 11.82
N TRP A 128 11.08 -16.30 10.66
CA TRP A 128 12.42 -16.88 10.57
C TRP A 128 13.49 -15.87 10.98
N GLU A 129 13.38 -14.60 10.56
CA GLU A 129 14.32 -13.53 10.91
C GLU A 129 14.34 -13.23 12.40
N VAL A 130 13.17 -13.19 13.06
CA VAL A 130 13.08 -13.00 14.53
C VAL A 130 13.84 -14.07 15.31
N ARG A 131 14.00 -15.28 14.74
CA ARG A 131 14.76 -16.37 15.37
C ARG A 131 16.27 -16.21 15.22
N GLN A 132 16.75 -15.39 14.29
CA GLN A 132 18.17 -15.22 13.99
C GLN A 132 18.91 -14.41 15.07
N THR A 133 20.18 -14.75 15.29
CA THR A 133 21.02 -14.13 16.32
C THR A 133 21.33 -12.67 16.01
N TRP A 134 21.57 -12.34 14.73
CA TRP A 134 21.86 -10.98 14.26
C TRP A 134 20.67 -10.02 14.49
N TYR A 135 19.44 -10.53 14.39
CA TYR A 135 18.22 -9.76 14.69
C TYR A 135 18.17 -9.32 16.16
N ARG A 136 18.54 -10.22 17.09
CA ARG A 136 18.53 -9.93 18.54
C ARG A 136 19.65 -8.96 18.96
N LEU A 137 20.77 -8.96 18.24
CA LEU A 137 21.91 -8.10 18.51
C LEU A 137 21.64 -6.64 18.10
N ASN A 138 20.93 -6.41 16.99
CA ASN A 138 20.56 -5.08 16.51
C ASN A 138 19.34 -4.46 17.22
N ARG A 139 18.74 -5.16 18.18
CA ARG A 139 17.53 -4.72 18.91
C ARG A 139 17.82 -4.10 20.30
N LYS A 140 19.10 -4.05 20.69
CA LYS A 140 19.59 -3.36 21.89
C LYS A 140 20.04 -1.96 21.54
#